data_AF-A0A0S7ZVX9-F1
#
_entry.id   AF-A0A0S7ZVX9-F1
#
_cell.length_a   1.000
_cell.length_b   1.000
_cell.length_c   1.000
_cell.angle_alpha   90.00
_cell.angle_beta   90.00
_cell.angle_gamma   90.00
#
_symmetry.space_group_name_H-M   'P 1'
#
loop_
_entity.id
_entity.type
_entity.pdbx_description
1 polymer ?
#
loop_
_entity_poly.entity_id
_entity_poly.type
_entity_poly.pdbx_seq_one_letter_code
_entity_poly.pdbx_strand_id
1 'polypeptide(L)'
;MKINLPITNKEVALADDCIILSTTDAKGQITYINDEFIKYSGFSEEELLGKSHNVVRHPDMPPEAFDNLWSTIKSNKPWMGIIKNRCKNGDHYWVDAIVTPIVRNGTITEYQSIRTMASREDIERAEQIYKSIFNKQEKVSQQRFSLGLVGRLLTAFCISLLPIAALVLTMTNISGLWVTLAALVTLALASGTIFWATHTVRDAVQYAKNVIDNPLMQLVYTGNKDESAKLIFAMKMLQKKIHGVSGRIHDSSKHLQKSSTTLGNAVALNRKGVSHQDSESAKLVDAMNELYATSTEVSNNVQSATENLDQVA
;
A
#
# COMPACT_ATOMS: atom_id res chain seq x y z
N MET A 1 -13.87 -15.41 13.93
CA MET A 1 -12.95 -14.24 13.81
C MET A 1 -12.99 -13.44 15.10
N LYS A 2 -11.88 -12.83 15.53
CA LYS A 2 -11.84 -11.99 16.74
C LYS A 2 -12.66 -10.71 16.52
N ILE A 3 -13.59 -10.42 17.44
CA ILE A 3 -14.38 -9.18 17.43
C ILE A 3 -13.66 -8.17 18.33
N ASN A 4 -13.36 -6.99 17.79
CA ASN A 4 -12.72 -5.92 18.54
C ASN A 4 -13.79 -4.94 19.05
N LEU A 5 -13.79 -4.68 20.35
CA LEU A 5 -14.68 -3.74 21.05
C LEU A 5 -13.84 -2.69 21.79
N PRO A 6 -14.40 -1.51 22.15
CA PRO A 6 -15.77 -1.03 21.88
C PRO A 6 -15.97 -0.53 20.43
N ILE A 7 -17.22 -0.24 20.06
CA ILE A 7 -17.60 0.44 18.80
C ILE A 7 -18.56 1.60 19.15
N THR A 8 -18.29 2.80 18.65
CA THR A 8 -19.10 4.01 18.90
C THR A 8 -19.90 4.47 17.68
N ASN A 9 -19.60 3.91 16.49
CA ASN A 9 -20.13 4.33 15.19
C ASN A 9 -19.81 5.79 14.81
N LYS A 10 -18.87 6.45 15.48
CA LYS A 10 -18.39 7.77 15.09
C LYS A 10 -17.26 7.64 14.08
N GLU A 11 -17.39 8.32 12.94
CA GLU A 11 -16.35 8.37 11.90
C GLU A 11 -15.29 9.42 12.26
N VAL A 12 -14.01 9.04 12.13
CA VAL A 12 -12.85 9.92 12.16
C VAL A 12 -12.42 10.16 10.72
N ALA A 13 -12.60 11.40 10.25
CA ALA A 13 -12.17 11.78 8.91
C ALA A 13 -10.64 11.84 8.83
N LEU A 14 -10.09 11.23 7.78
CA LEU A 14 -8.67 11.35 7.46
C LEU A 14 -8.44 12.65 6.69
N ALA A 15 -7.27 13.28 6.89
CA ALA A 15 -6.83 14.39 6.05
C ALA A 15 -6.51 13.92 4.62
N ASP A 16 -6.67 14.80 3.64
CA ASP A 16 -6.46 14.50 2.22
C ASP A 16 -5.03 14.02 1.90
N ASP A 17 -4.04 14.58 2.58
CA ASP A 17 -2.61 14.26 2.45
C ASP A 17 -2.15 13.14 3.39
N CYS A 18 -3.07 12.54 4.15
CA CYS A 18 -2.74 11.47 5.09
C CYS A 18 -2.28 10.21 4.36
N ILE A 19 -1.11 9.70 4.76
CA ILE A 19 -0.60 8.41 4.33
C ILE A 19 -0.30 7.58 5.58
N ILE A 20 -1.12 6.56 5.82
CA ILE A 20 -0.93 5.60 6.91
C ILE A 20 -0.11 4.43 6.38
N LEU A 21 1.04 4.18 7.01
CA LEU A 21 1.97 3.12 6.64
C LEU A 21 2.03 2.06 7.73
N SER A 22 2.13 0.79 7.31
CA SER A 22 2.49 -0.30 8.20
C SER A 22 3.19 -1.42 7.45
N THR A 23 4.16 -2.04 8.12
CA THR A 23 4.80 -3.27 7.66
C THR A 23 4.49 -4.39 8.65
N THR A 24 4.31 -5.60 8.14
CA THR A 24 4.15 -6.81 8.95
C THR A 24 5.15 -7.86 8.53
N ASP A 25 5.47 -8.79 9.43
CA ASP A 25 6.12 -10.05 9.05
C ASP A 25 5.20 -10.90 8.13
N ALA A 26 5.74 -12.02 7.64
CA ALA A 26 4.99 -13.00 6.83
C ALA A 26 3.80 -13.66 7.56
N LYS A 27 3.73 -13.54 8.90
CA LYS A 27 2.61 -14.02 9.73
C LYS A 27 1.54 -12.95 9.97
N GLY A 28 1.76 -11.71 9.52
CA GLY A 28 0.84 -10.59 9.71
C GLY A 28 0.98 -9.86 11.04
N GLN A 29 2.11 -10.02 11.75
CA GLN A 29 2.44 -9.26 12.95
C GLN A 29 3.14 -7.96 12.56
N ILE A 30 2.71 -6.84 13.11
CA ILE A 30 3.21 -5.51 12.80
C ILE A 30 4.68 -5.41 13.22
N THR A 31 5.54 -5.00 12.29
CA THR A 31 6.97 -4.75 12.50
C THR A 31 7.34 -3.27 12.36
N TYR A 32 6.47 -2.48 11.72
CA TYR A 32 6.65 -1.04 11.57
C TYR A 32 5.31 -0.34 11.39
N ILE A 33 5.20 0.89 11.89
CA ILE A 33 4.11 1.83 11.67
C ILE A 33 4.68 3.24 11.60
N ASN A 34 3.96 4.16 10.96
CA ASN A 34 4.28 5.59 11.02
C ASN A 34 3.36 6.35 12.00
N ASP A 35 3.71 7.61 12.26
CA ASP A 35 2.98 8.49 13.19
C ASP A 35 1.49 8.66 12.82
N GLU A 36 1.15 8.67 11.52
CA GLU A 36 -0.24 8.75 11.08
C GLU A 36 -1.05 7.52 11.50
N PHE A 37 -0.45 6.32 11.53
CA PHE A 37 -1.14 5.15 12.09
C PHE A 37 -1.48 5.38 13.56
N ILE A 38 -0.50 5.77 14.37
CA ILE A 38 -0.67 6.02 15.81
C ILE A 38 -1.79 7.04 16.02
N LYS A 39 -1.70 8.18 15.32
CA LYS A 39 -2.66 9.28 15.40
C LYS A 39 -4.10 8.87 15.11
N TYR A 40 -4.36 8.20 13.98
CA TYR A 40 -5.73 7.86 13.60
C TYR A 40 -6.26 6.60 14.29
N SER A 41 -5.40 5.64 14.59
CA SER A 41 -5.82 4.42 15.30
C SER A 41 -6.02 4.65 16.80
N GLY A 42 -5.34 5.64 17.39
CA GLY A 42 -5.37 5.92 18.82
C GLY A 42 -4.66 4.87 19.69
N PHE A 43 -3.94 3.92 19.08
CA PHE A 43 -3.06 2.99 19.79
C PHE A 43 -1.65 3.56 19.86
N SER A 44 -0.94 3.25 20.94
CA SER A 44 0.50 3.55 21.01
C SER A 44 1.31 2.58 20.15
N GLU A 45 2.56 2.95 19.87
CA GLU A 45 3.48 2.10 19.12
C GLU A 45 3.72 0.76 19.83
N GLU A 46 3.90 0.78 21.16
CA GLU A 46 4.12 -0.42 21.98
C GLU A 46 2.92 -1.37 21.98
N GLU A 47 1.71 -0.83 21.82
CA GLU A 47 0.47 -1.62 21.70
C GLU A 47 0.32 -2.28 20.32
N LEU A 48 0.98 -1.75 19.30
CA LEU A 48 0.86 -2.21 17.91
C LEU A 48 2.03 -3.14 17.51
N LEU A 49 3.26 -2.81 17.89
CA LEU A 49 4.43 -3.58 17.51
C LEU A 49 4.36 -5.02 18.03
N GLY A 50 4.68 -5.97 17.15
CA GLY A 50 4.59 -7.41 17.41
C GLY A 50 3.17 -7.97 17.53
N LYS A 51 2.12 -7.13 17.42
CA LYS A 51 0.73 -7.60 17.43
C LYS A 51 0.24 -7.89 16.01
N SER A 52 -0.76 -8.77 15.91
CA SER A 52 -1.45 -8.99 14.64
C SER A 52 -2.15 -7.71 14.18
N HIS A 53 -2.02 -7.38 12.89
CA HIS A 53 -2.66 -6.21 12.27
C HIS A 53 -4.19 -6.18 12.46
N ASN A 54 -4.81 -7.34 12.72
CA ASN A 54 -6.23 -7.48 13.04
C ASN A 54 -6.70 -6.67 14.27
N VAL A 55 -5.80 -6.10 15.09
CA VAL A 55 -6.16 -5.25 16.24
C VAL A 55 -7.01 -4.02 15.86
N VAL A 56 -6.80 -3.47 14.65
CA VAL A 56 -7.58 -2.32 14.14
C VAL A 56 -8.77 -2.73 13.27
N ARG A 57 -9.06 -4.03 13.14
CA ARG A 57 -10.17 -4.46 12.30
C ARG A 57 -11.51 -4.01 12.90
N HIS A 58 -12.36 -3.44 12.05
CA HIS A 58 -13.75 -3.18 12.40
C HIS A 58 -14.63 -4.44 12.24
N PRO A 59 -15.54 -4.73 13.18
CA PRO A 59 -16.46 -5.87 13.08
C PRO A 59 -17.37 -5.87 11.84
N ASP A 60 -17.80 -4.69 11.37
CA ASP A 60 -18.56 -4.52 10.09
C ASP A 60 -17.78 -4.82 8.81
N MET A 61 -16.51 -5.26 8.89
CA MET A 61 -15.78 -5.71 7.70
C MET A 61 -16.04 -7.20 7.43
N PRO A 62 -16.59 -7.55 6.26
CA PRO A 62 -17.00 -8.93 5.95
C PRO A 62 -15.79 -9.86 5.89
N PRO A 63 -15.89 -11.10 6.40
CA PRO A 63 -14.82 -12.10 6.28
C PRO A 63 -14.31 -12.27 4.85
N GLU A 64 -15.21 -12.25 3.86
CA GLU A 64 -14.93 -12.46 2.44
C GLU A 64 -13.94 -11.42 1.88
N ALA A 65 -14.00 -10.18 2.36
CA ALA A 65 -13.05 -9.14 1.97
C ALA A 65 -11.62 -9.47 2.45
N PHE A 66 -11.49 -10.01 3.66
CA PHE A 66 -10.18 -10.41 4.21
C PHE A 66 -9.70 -11.74 3.64
N ASP A 67 -10.59 -12.68 3.35
CA ASP A 67 -10.22 -13.93 2.69
C ASP A 67 -9.65 -13.66 1.30
N ASN A 68 -10.28 -12.73 0.56
CA ASN A 68 -9.74 -12.25 -0.70
C ASN A 68 -8.39 -11.54 -0.52
N LEU A 69 -8.24 -10.67 0.49
CA LEU A 69 -6.95 -10.04 0.80
C LEU A 69 -5.85 -11.06 1.01
N TRP A 70 -6.07 -12.02 1.91
CA TRP A 70 -5.06 -13.02 2.27
C TRP A 70 -4.74 -13.96 1.11
N SER A 71 -5.74 -14.43 0.36
CA SER A 71 -5.52 -15.26 -0.83
C SER A 71 -4.69 -14.52 -1.88
N THR A 72 -4.95 -13.22 -2.07
CA THR A 72 -4.27 -12.37 -3.05
C THR A 72 -2.80 -12.16 -2.67
N ILE A 73 -2.52 -11.67 -1.46
CA ILE A 73 -1.14 -11.34 -1.05
C ILE A 73 -0.28 -12.58 -0.84
N LYS A 74 -0.87 -13.72 -0.46
CA LYS A 74 -0.16 -15.01 -0.40
C LYS A 74 0.17 -15.56 -1.79
N SER A 75 -0.59 -15.20 -2.82
CA SER A 75 -0.26 -15.54 -4.22
C SER A 75 0.80 -14.62 -4.85
N ASN A 76 1.52 -13.84 -4.02
CA ASN A 76 2.50 -12.85 -4.46
C ASN A 76 1.90 -11.76 -5.38
N LYS A 77 0.62 -11.42 -5.17
CA LYS A 77 -0.06 -10.34 -5.88
C LYS A 77 -0.41 -9.22 -4.93
N PRO A 78 -0.31 -7.95 -5.35
CA PRO A 78 -0.75 -6.84 -4.53
C PRO A 78 -2.27 -6.80 -4.49
N TRP A 79 -2.81 -6.41 -3.34
CA TRP A 79 -4.24 -6.28 -3.10
C TRP A 79 -4.61 -4.81 -2.93
N MET A 80 -5.82 -4.43 -3.36
CA MET A 80 -6.39 -3.10 -3.17
C MET A 80 -7.84 -3.21 -2.69
N GLY A 81 -8.23 -2.38 -1.74
CA GLY A 81 -9.59 -2.38 -1.21
C GLY A 81 -9.91 -1.26 -0.23
N ILE A 82 -11.19 -0.98 -0.08
CA ILE A 82 -11.72 -0.04 0.92
C ILE A 82 -11.93 -0.78 2.24
N ILE A 83 -11.30 -0.32 3.32
CA ILE A 83 -11.36 -0.98 4.63
C ILE A 83 -11.89 0.01 5.68
N LYS A 84 -12.84 -0.45 6.49
CA LYS A 84 -13.25 0.18 7.74
C LYS A 84 -12.35 -0.34 8.87
N ASN A 85 -11.61 0.57 9.51
CA ASN A 85 -10.79 0.27 10.68
C ASN A 85 -11.41 0.86 11.93
N ARG A 86 -11.14 0.24 13.07
CA ARG A 86 -11.60 0.63 14.40
C ARG A 86 -10.45 1.27 15.17
N CYS A 87 -10.69 2.46 15.71
CA CYS A 87 -9.81 3.15 16.65
C CYS A 87 -9.85 2.47 18.02
N LYS A 88 -8.84 2.69 18.86
CA LYS A 88 -8.76 2.15 20.23
C LYS A 88 -10.02 2.45 21.06
N ASN A 89 -10.48 3.70 21.00
CA ASN A 89 -11.67 4.21 21.70
C ASN A 89 -13.01 3.69 21.13
N GLY A 90 -12.99 2.98 20.00
CA GLY A 90 -14.18 2.42 19.34
C GLY A 90 -14.75 3.27 18.21
N ASP A 91 -14.20 4.46 17.94
CA ASP A 91 -14.49 5.19 16.69
C ASP A 91 -13.96 4.40 15.48
N HIS A 92 -14.24 4.86 14.27
CA HIS A 92 -13.79 4.20 13.05
C HIS A 92 -13.31 5.16 11.99
N TYR A 93 -12.48 4.68 11.08
CA TYR A 93 -12.01 5.43 9.92
C TYR A 93 -11.98 4.55 8.69
N TRP A 94 -12.23 5.15 7.54
CA TRP A 94 -12.20 4.48 6.24
C TRP A 94 -10.89 4.76 5.53
N VAL A 95 -10.31 3.71 4.96
CA VAL A 95 -9.08 3.80 4.18
C VAL A 95 -9.25 3.15 2.82
N ASP A 96 -8.64 3.77 1.83
CA ASP A 96 -8.31 3.12 0.57
C ASP A 96 -6.91 2.52 0.71
N ALA A 97 -6.86 1.19 0.78
CA ALA A 97 -5.68 0.43 1.16
C ALA A 97 -5.08 -0.33 -0.02
N ILE A 98 -3.77 -0.26 -0.17
CA ILE A 98 -2.98 -1.22 -0.93
C ILE A 98 -2.12 -2.05 0.01
N VAL A 99 -2.08 -3.35 -0.22
CA VAL A 99 -1.19 -4.28 0.48
C VAL A 99 -0.32 -4.99 -0.55
N THR A 100 0.99 -4.89 -0.41
CA THR A 100 1.97 -5.49 -1.33
C THR A 100 2.85 -6.50 -0.58
N PRO A 101 2.96 -7.75 -1.06
CA PRO A 101 3.94 -8.69 -0.54
C PRO A 101 5.36 -8.29 -0.98
N ILE A 102 6.31 -8.42 -0.07
CA ILE A 102 7.74 -8.22 -0.36
C ILE A 102 8.41 -9.59 -0.34
N VAL A 103 9.07 -9.91 -1.44
CA VAL A 103 9.74 -11.19 -1.65
C VAL A 103 11.24 -10.99 -1.57
N ARG A 104 11.92 -11.81 -0.77
CA ARG A 104 13.37 -11.92 -0.72
C ARG A 104 13.73 -13.39 -0.94
N ASN A 105 14.68 -13.66 -1.84
CA ASN A 105 15.12 -15.02 -2.17
C ASN A 105 13.95 -15.96 -2.54
N GLY A 106 12.97 -15.48 -3.30
CA GLY A 106 11.80 -16.26 -3.73
C GLY A 106 10.75 -16.52 -2.65
N THR A 107 10.94 -16.04 -1.41
CA THR A 107 9.99 -16.22 -0.30
C THR A 107 9.41 -14.88 0.14
N ILE A 108 8.12 -14.83 0.43
CA ILE A 108 7.48 -13.65 1.03
C ILE A 108 8.01 -13.46 2.45
N THR A 109 8.67 -12.35 2.73
CA THR A 109 9.25 -12.05 4.05
C THR A 109 8.41 -11.09 4.88
N GLU A 110 7.69 -10.19 4.21
CA GLU A 110 6.90 -9.15 4.85
C GLU A 110 5.75 -8.71 3.94
N TYR A 111 4.73 -8.09 4.54
CA TYR A 111 3.67 -7.38 3.83
C TYR A 111 3.74 -5.90 4.17
N GLN A 112 3.63 -5.05 3.15
CA GLN A 112 3.60 -3.61 3.33
C GLN A 112 2.24 -3.07 2.95
N SER A 113 1.64 -2.27 3.82
CA SER A 113 0.35 -1.63 3.60
C SER A 113 0.49 -0.11 3.57
N ILE A 114 -0.14 0.48 2.57
CA ILE A 114 -0.26 1.91 2.38
C ILE A 114 -1.74 2.24 2.32
N ARG A 115 -2.14 3.22 3.10
CA ARG A 115 -3.54 3.61 3.27
C ARG A 115 -3.68 5.10 3.13
N THR A 116 -4.62 5.50 2.30
CA THR A 116 -5.00 6.90 2.07
C THR A 116 -6.46 7.10 2.40
N MET A 117 -6.93 8.34 2.44
CA MET A 117 -8.35 8.62 2.55
C MET A 117 -9.14 7.93 1.43
N ALA A 118 -10.23 7.24 1.80
CA ALA A 118 -11.19 6.71 0.84
C ALA A 118 -12.14 7.81 0.39
N SER A 119 -12.53 7.81 -0.90
CA SER A 119 -13.52 8.77 -1.38
C SER A 119 -14.88 8.50 -0.74
N ARG A 120 -15.68 9.55 -0.49
CA ARG A 120 -17.03 9.38 0.11
C ARG A 120 -17.90 8.45 -0.74
N GLU A 121 -17.78 8.53 -2.06
CA GLU A 121 -18.50 7.65 -3.00
C GLU A 121 -18.10 6.17 -2.84
N ASP A 122 -16.80 5.88 -2.72
CA ASP A 122 -16.31 4.52 -2.50
C ASP A 122 -16.72 4.00 -1.12
N ILE A 123 -16.75 4.86 -0.09
CA ILE A 123 -17.22 4.51 1.26
C ILE A 123 -18.71 4.14 1.25
N GLU A 124 -19.55 4.95 0.63
CA GLU A 124 -20.99 4.68 0.54
C GLU A 124 -21.27 3.37 -0.20
N ARG A 125 -20.58 3.12 -1.31
CA ARG A 125 -20.68 1.86 -2.06
C ARG A 125 -20.15 0.68 -1.23
N ALA A 126 -19.01 0.83 -0.56
CA ALA A 126 -18.45 -0.19 0.33
C ALA A 126 -19.43 -0.56 1.45
N GLU A 127 -20.00 0.43 2.12
CA GLU A 127 -20.91 0.22 3.24
C GLU A 127 -22.18 -0.55 2.81
N GLN A 128 -22.79 -0.18 1.68
CA GLN A 128 -23.93 -0.89 1.12
C GLN A 128 -23.59 -2.35 0.79
N ILE A 129 -22.48 -2.56 0.08
CA ILE A 129 -22.02 -3.89 -0.34
C ILE A 129 -21.67 -4.74 0.89
N TYR A 130 -20.94 -4.21 1.86
CA TYR A 130 -20.54 -4.95 3.05
C TYR A 130 -21.74 -5.34 3.92
N LYS A 131 -22.69 -4.43 4.16
CA LYS A 131 -23.93 -4.74 4.90
C LYS A 131 -24.73 -5.85 4.24
N SER A 132 -24.85 -5.81 2.92
CA SER A 132 -25.62 -6.81 2.17
C SER A 132 -24.96 -8.19 2.14
N ILE A 133 -23.61 -8.28 2.19
CA ILE A 133 -22.88 -9.53 2.42
C ILE A 133 -23.19 -10.08 3.83
N PHE A 134 -23.12 -9.24 4.87
CA PHE A 134 -23.40 -9.65 6.24
C PHE A 134 -24.81 -10.19 6.46
N ASN A 135 -25.81 -9.52 5.88
CA ASN A 135 -27.20 -9.90 6.06
C ASN A 135 -27.57 -11.22 5.37
N LYS A 136 -26.61 -11.89 4.70
CA LYS A 136 -26.85 -13.03 3.80
C LYS A 136 -28.04 -12.77 2.88
N GLN A 137 -28.28 -11.49 2.56
CA GLN A 137 -29.14 -11.11 1.47
C GLN A 137 -28.34 -11.46 0.22
N GLU A 138 -28.35 -12.75 -0.10
CA GLU A 138 -28.04 -13.25 -1.41
C GLU A 138 -28.71 -12.32 -2.41
N LYS A 139 -27.89 -11.67 -3.23
CA LYS A 139 -28.24 -10.68 -4.25
C LYS A 139 -28.25 -9.23 -3.72
N VAL A 140 -27.08 -8.73 -3.32
CA VAL A 140 -26.72 -7.33 -3.55
C VAL A 140 -26.89 -7.05 -5.04
N SER A 141 -28.09 -6.62 -5.41
CA SER A 141 -28.53 -6.35 -6.77
C SER A 141 -28.28 -7.52 -7.73
N GLN A 142 -29.34 -8.29 -7.96
CA GLN A 142 -29.62 -9.04 -9.18
C GLN A 142 -28.60 -8.79 -10.30
N GLN A 143 -27.97 -9.89 -10.71
CA GLN A 143 -27.42 -10.09 -12.04
C GLN A 143 -28.34 -9.40 -13.07
N ARG A 144 -28.13 -8.11 -13.35
CA ARG A 144 -28.30 -7.65 -14.71
C ARG A 144 -27.37 -8.58 -15.46
N PHE A 145 -27.94 -9.45 -16.28
CA PHE A 145 -27.20 -10.29 -17.19
C PHE A 145 -26.33 -9.33 -18.00
N SER A 146 -25.15 -9.01 -17.48
CA SER A 146 -24.29 -8.00 -18.06
C SER A 146 -23.55 -8.78 -19.12
N LEU A 147 -24.22 -8.89 -20.26
CA LEU A 147 -23.55 -9.20 -21.50
C LEU A 147 -22.31 -8.31 -21.52
N GLY A 148 -21.15 -8.95 -21.66
CA GLY A 148 -19.91 -8.24 -21.92
C GLY A 148 -20.06 -7.42 -23.20
N LEU A 149 -19.10 -6.56 -23.50
CA LEU A 149 -19.13 -5.69 -24.68
C LEU A 149 -19.56 -6.45 -25.96
N VAL A 150 -18.99 -7.64 -26.18
CA VAL A 150 -19.33 -8.52 -27.31
C VAL A 150 -20.80 -8.94 -27.28
N GLY A 151 -21.30 -9.37 -26.12
CA GLY A 151 -22.70 -9.77 -25.97
C GLY A 151 -23.66 -8.61 -26.21
N ARG A 152 -23.33 -7.39 -25.75
CA ARG A 152 -24.16 -6.20 -25.99
C ARG A 152 -24.23 -5.87 -27.47
N LEU A 153 -23.09 -5.89 -28.16
CA LEU A 153 -23.01 -5.65 -29.60
C LEU A 153 -23.79 -6.72 -30.39
N LEU A 154 -23.67 -8.00 -30.01
CA LEU A 154 -24.44 -9.09 -30.63
C LEU A 154 -25.94 -8.91 -30.40
N THR A 155 -26.38 -8.59 -29.18
CA THR A 155 -27.80 -8.35 -28.91
C THR A 155 -28.34 -7.14 -29.66
N ALA A 156 -27.57 -6.05 -29.76
CA ALA A 156 -27.96 -4.87 -30.53
C ALA A 156 -28.09 -5.19 -32.02
N PHE A 157 -27.18 -6.00 -32.56
CA PHE A 157 -27.22 -6.46 -33.94
C PHE A 157 -28.41 -7.40 -34.21
N CYS A 158 -28.71 -8.34 -33.30
CA CYS A 158 -29.90 -9.19 -33.43
C CYS A 158 -31.19 -8.36 -33.41
N ILE A 159 -31.29 -7.36 -32.52
CA ILE A 159 -32.47 -6.49 -32.43
C ILE A 159 -32.63 -5.64 -33.69
N SER A 160 -31.54 -5.13 -34.27
CA SER A 160 -31.61 -4.32 -35.51
C SER A 160 -31.98 -5.13 -36.74
N LEU A 161 -31.72 -6.45 -36.75
CA LEU A 161 -32.09 -7.36 -37.85
C LEU A 161 -33.59 -7.73 -37.86
N LEU A 162 -34.27 -7.73 -36.71
CA LEU A 162 -35.69 -8.11 -36.60
C LEU A 162 -36.64 -7.32 -37.54
N PRO A 163 -36.61 -5.96 -37.57
CA PRO A 163 -37.49 -5.21 -38.46
C PRO A 163 -37.14 -5.40 -39.94
N ILE A 164 -35.86 -5.60 -40.26
CA ILE A 164 -35.41 -5.85 -41.64
C ILE A 164 -35.93 -7.22 -42.12
N ALA A 165 -35.81 -8.25 -41.30
CA ALA A 165 -36.33 -9.58 -41.60
C ALA A 165 -37.86 -9.57 -41.76
N ALA A 166 -38.58 -8.84 -40.90
CA ALA A 166 -40.03 -8.70 -40.99
C ALA A 166 -40.45 -8.00 -42.30
N LEU A 167 -39.75 -6.93 -42.71
CA LEU A 167 -40.03 -6.22 -43.95
C LEU A 167 -39.81 -7.11 -45.18
N VAL A 168 -38.71 -7.86 -45.22
CA VAL A 168 -38.40 -8.77 -46.34
C VAL A 168 -39.46 -9.85 -46.51
N LEU A 169 -39.97 -10.41 -45.40
CA LEU A 169 -41.05 -11.40 -45.42
C LEU A 169 -42.38 -10.83 -45.94
N THR A 170 -42.66 -9.54 -45.71
CA THR A 170 -43.90 -8.90 -46.21
C THR A 170 -43.84 -8.47 -47.68
N MET A 171 -42.65 -8.16 -48.20
CA MET A 171 -42.47 -7.58 -49.54
C MET A 171 -42.15 -8.62 -50.63
N THR A 172 -41.71 -9.82 -50.25
CA THR A 172 -41.20 -10.82 -51.19
C THR A 172 -41.89 -12.16 -51.01
N ASN A 173 -42.21 -12.85 -52.12
CA ASN A 173 -42.77 -14.21 -52.10
C ASN A 173 -41.68 -15.30 -51.96
N ILE A 174 -40.62 -14.97 -51.21
CA ILE A 174 -39.47 -15.86 -50.99
C ILE A 174 -39.85 -16.86 -49.90
N SER A 175 -39.56 -18.15 -50.11
CA SER A 175 -39.81 -19.17 -49.09
C SER A 175 -39.05 -18.81 -47.80
N GLY A 176 -39.70 -18.94 -46.65
CA GLY A 176 -39.11 -18.60 -45.34
C GLY A 176 -37.76 -19.27 -45.07
N LEU A 177 -37.48 -20.43 -45.67
CA LEU A 177 -36.19 -21.13 -45.55
C LEU A 177 -34.99 -20.29 -46.02
N TRP A 178 -35.09 -19.60 -47.16
CA TRP A 178 -34.00 -18.74 -47.66
C TRP A 178 -33.77 -17.52 -46.79
N VAL A 179 -34.84 -16.95 -46.22
CA VAL A 179 -34.75 -15.84 -45.26
C VAL A 179 -34.05 -16.29 -43.98
N THR A 180 -34.37 -17.48 -43.47
CA THR A 180 -33.69 -18.03 -42.28
C THR A 180 -32.22 -18.35 -42.54
N LEU A 181 -31.88 -18.89 -43.72
CA LEU A 181 -30.49 -19.18 -44.08
C LEU A 181 -29.66 -17.89 -44.20
N ALA A 182 -30.21 -16.86 -44.85
CA ALA A 182 -29.56 -15.56 -44.95
C ALA A 182 -29.38 -14.88 -43.58
N ALA A 183 -30.36 -15.01 -42.68
CA ALA A 183 -30.27 -14.53 -41.30
C ALA A 183 -29.16 -15.25 -40.52
N LEU A 184 -29.00 -16.56 -40.68
CA LEU A 184 -27.93 -17.32 -40.02
C LEU A 184 -26.54 -16.93 -40.55
N VAL A 185 -26.39 -16.77 -41.86
CA VAL A 185 -25.11 -16.35 -42.47
C VAL A 185 -24.73 -14.94 -42.03
N THR A 186 -25.69 -14.00 -42.04
CA THR A 186 -25.44 -12.62 -41.57
C THR A 186 -25.09 -12.58 -40.09
N LEU A 187 -25.76 -13.38 -39.25
CA LEU A 187 -25.41 -13.52 -37.84
C LEU A 187 -24.01 -14.10 -37.63
N ALA A 188 -23.63 -15.14 -38.39
CA ALA A 188 -22.29 -15.73 -38.32
C ALA A 188 -21.20 -14.72 -38.70
N LEU A 189 -21.38 -14.02 -39.83
CA LEU A 189 -20.46 -12.98 -40.28
C LEU A 189 -20.35 -11.84 -39.27
N ALA A 190 -21.48 -11.35 -38.75
CA ALA A 190 -21.51 -10.30 -37.74
C ALA A 190 -20.84 -10.73 -36.44
N SER A 191 -21.01 -11.98 -36.02
CA SER A 191 -20.33 -12.50 -34.84
C SER A 191 -18.81 -12.55 -35.01
N GLY A 192 -18.35 -12.96 -36.21
CA GLY A 192 -16.93 -12.95 -36.57
C GLY A 192 -16.34 -11.54 -36.59
N THR A 193 -17.05 -10.58 -37.20
CA THR A 193 -16.59 -9.18 -37.26
C THR A 193 -16.60 -8.51 -35.89
N ILE A 194 -17.63 -8.74 -35.07
CA ILE A 194 -17.69 -8.22 -33.68
C ILE A 194 -16.56 -8.83 -32.83
N PHE A 195 -16.33 -10.14 -32.94
CA PHE A 195 -15.23 -10.80 -32.23
C PHE A 195 -13.88 -10.20 -32.65
N TRP A 196 -13.65 -10.05 -33.95
CA TRP A 196 -12.44 -9.44 -34.48
C TRP A 196 -12.28 -7.97 -34.05
N ALA A 197 -13.33 -7.15 -34.17
CA ALA A 197 -13.30 -5.73 -33.81
C ALA A 197 -13.08 -5.51 -32.30
N THR A 198 -13.54 -6.42 -31.45
CA THR A 198 -13.39 -6.33 -29.99
C THR A 198 -12.12 -6.98 -29.45
N HIS A 199 -11.23 -7.55 -30.29
CA HIS A 199 -10.05 -8.27 -29.79
C HIS A 199 -9.15 -7.36 -28.94
N THR A 200 -8.85 -6.14 -29.40
CA THR A 200 -8.00 -5.18 -28.68
C THR A 200 -8.52 -4.85 -27.28
N VAL A 201 -9.83 -4.65 -27.16
CA VAL A 201 -10.49 -4.39 -25.87
C VAL A 201 -10.42 -5.62 -24.97
N ARG A 202 -10.61 -6.82 -25.52
CA ARG A 202 -10.52 -8.06 -24.74
C ARG A 202 -9.11 -8.32 -24.24
N ASP A 203 -8.09 -8.04 -25.06
CA ASP A 203 -6.69 -8.13 -24.67
C ASP A 203 -6.36 -7.12 -23.55
N ALA A 204 -6.84 -5.88 -23.67
CA ALA A 204 -6.69 -4.87 -22.63
C ALA A 204 -7.37 -5.28 -21.31
N VAL A 205 -8.57 -5.87 -21.37
CA VAL A 205 -9.28 -6.40 -20.20
C VAL A 205 -8.52 -7.57 -19.58
N GLN A 206 -7.92 -8.44 -20.40
CA GLN A 206 -7.11 -9.54 -19.90
C GLN A 206 -5.83 -9.05 -19.22
N TYR A 207 -5.18 -8.01 -19.77
CA TYR A 207 -4.08 -7.33 -19.12
C TYR A 207 -4.51 -6.71 -17.77
N ALA A 208 -5.65 -6.03 -17.72
CA ALA A 208 -6.19 -5.47 -16.49
C ALA A 208 -6.45 -6.52 -15.41
N LYS A 209 -7.00 -7.70 -15.77
CA LYS A 209 -7.17 -8.82 -14.84
C LYS A 209 -5.84 -9.35 -14.29
N ASN A 210 -4.77 -9.33 -15.10
CA ASN A 210 -3.45 -9.72 -14.63
C ASN A 210 -2.88 -8.70 -13.63
N VAL A 211 -3.25 -7.42 -13.74
CA VAL A 211 -2.87 -6.38 -12.76
C VAL A 211 -3.62 -6.55 -11.44
N ILE A 212 -4.93 -6.77 -11.49
CA ILE A 212 -5.77 -6.99 -10.32
C ILE A 212 -7.04 -7.77 -10.70
N ASP A 213 -7.35 -8.82 -9.92
CA ASP A 213 -8.57 -9.61 -10.08
C ASP A 213 -9.29 -9.73 -8.74
N ASN A 214 -10.22 -8.83 -8.49
CA ASN A 214 -11.03 -8.79 -7.28
C ASN A 214 -12.44 -8.28 -7.60
N PRO A 215 -13.40 -9.18 -7.89
CA PRO A 215 -14.76 -8.79 -8.26
C PRO A 215 -15.50 -8.00 -7.18
N LEU A 216 -15.21 -8.26 -5.90
CA LEU A 216 -15.82 -7.54 -4.78
C LEU A 216 -15.35 -6.09 -4.78
N MET A 217 -14.03 -5.88 -4.78
CA MET A 217 -13.47 -4.53 -4.75
C MET A 217 -13.74 -3.79 -6.06
N GLN A 218 -13.74 -4.47 -7.22
CA GLN A 218 -14.15 -3.86 -8.49
C GLN A 218 -15.52 -3.18 -8.35
N LEU A 219 -16.50 -3.86 -7.75
CA LEU A 219 -17.82 -3.28 -7.50
C LEU A 219 -17.76 -2.09 -6.52
N VAL A 220 -16.94 -2.20 -5.48
CA VAL A 220 -16.71 -1.13 -4.49
C VAL A 220 -16.01 0.10 -5.06
N TYR A 221 -15.23 0.01 -6.15
CA TYR A 221 -14.56 1.18 -6.77
C TYR A 221 -15.21 1.71 -8.05
N THR A 222 -16.05 0.92 -8.72
CA THR A 222 -16.62 1.28 -10.03
C THR A 222 -18.13 1.20 -10.10
N GLY A 223 -18.79 0.59 -9.12
CA GLY A 223 -20.24 0.34 -9.12
C GLY A 223 -20.72 -0.67 -10.16
N ASN A 224 -19.85 -1.16 -11.06
CA ASN A 224 -20.20 -2.01 -12.19
C ASN A 224 -19.27 -3.22 -12.34
N LYS A 225 -19.69 -4.21 -13.13
CA LYS A 225 -18.96 -5.48 -13.35
C LYS A 225 -18.43 -5.67 -14.78
N ASP A 226 -18.62 -4.69 -15.64
CA ASP A 226 -18.28 -4.78 -17.06
C ASP A 226 -16.78 -4.60 -17.35
N GLU A 227 -16.43 -4.65 -18.64
CA GLU A 227 -15.05 -4.53 -19.12
C GLU A 227 -14.42 -3.18 -18.77
N SER A 228 -15.17 -2.08 -18.89
CA SER A 228 -14.68 -0.75 -18.52
C SER A 228 -14.40 -0.68 -17.02
N ALA A 229 -15.25 -1.26 -16.17
CA ALA A 229 -14.99 -1.36 -14.73
C ALA A 229 -13.68 -2.11 -14.42
N LYS A 230 -13.35 -3.19 -15.15
CA LYS A 230 -12.06 -3.89 -14.98
C LYS A 230 -10.87 -3.01 -15.34
N LEU A 231 -10.96 -2.29 -16.45
CA LEU A 231 -9.90 -1.37 -16.89
C LEU A 231 -9.71 -0.23 -15.89
N ILE A 232 -10.80 0.44 -15.49
CA ILE A 232 -10.78 1.55 -14.52
C ILE A 232 -10.23 1.07 -13.17
N PHE A 233 -10.64 -0.11 -12.72
CA PHE A 233 -10.16 -0.68 -11.46
C PHE A 233 -8.65 -0.98 -11.50
N ALA A 234 -8.15 -1.54 -12.60
CA ALA A 234 -6.71 -1.73 -12.80
C ALA A 234 -5.94 -0.40 -12.88
N MET A 235 -6.49 0.63 -13.53
CA MET A 235 -5.91 1.97 -13.57
C MET A 235 -5.83 2.60 -12.17
N LYS A 236 -6.91 2.52 -11.38
CA LYS A 236 -6.93 2.98 -9.98
C LYS A 236 -5.83 2.28 -9.17
N MET A 237 -5.68 0.97 -9.35
CA MET A 237 -4.61 0.20 -8.70
C MET A 237 -3.20 0.69 -9.08
N LEU A 238 -2.94 0.95 -10.37
CA LEU A 238 -1.65 1.47 -10.81
C LEU A 238 -1.38 2.89 -10.27
N GLN A 239 -2.38 3.78 -10.31
CA GLN A 239 -2.26 5.12 -9.74
C GLN A 239 -1.95 5.08 -8.24
N LYS A 240 -2.65 4.22 -7.50
CA LYS A 240 -2.46 4.07 -6.05
C LYS A 240 -1.11 3.42 -5.72
N LYS A 241 -0.58 2.51 -6.54
CA LYS A 241 0.81 2.01 -6.41
C LYS A 241 1.83 3.14 -6.52
N ILE A 242 1.68 4.04 -7.50
CA ILE A 242 2.58 5.19 -7.68
C ILE A 242 2.51 6.12 -6.48
N HIS A 243 1.31 6.48 -6.02
CA HIS A 243 1.13 7.30 -4.82
C HIS A 243 1.73 6.63 -3.58
N GLY A 244 1.60 5.32 -3.45
CA GLY A 244 2.19 4.59 -2.35
C GLY A 244 3.73 4.59 -2.37
N VAL A 245 4.34 4.49 -3.54
CA VAL A 245 5.80 4.67 -3.67
C VAL A 245 6.20 6.08 -3.22
N SER A 246 5.49 7.11 -3.67
CA SER A 246 5.73 8.50 -3.25
C SER A 246 5.61 8.67 -1.73
N GLY A 247 4.58 8.10 -1.11
CA GLY A 247 4.39 8.13 0.34
C GLY A 247 5.52 7.48 1.12
N ARG A 248 6.03 6.33 0.67
CA ARG A 248 7.19 5.67 1.29
C ARG A 248 8.49 6.46 1.12
N ILE A 249 8.69 7.10 -0.02
CA ILE A 249 9.85 7.98 -0.25
C ILE A 249 9.80 9.16 0.73
N HIS A 250 8.63 9.77 0.91
CA HIS A 250 8.43 10.86 1.85
C HIS A 250 8.71 10.44 3.30
N ASP A 251 8.16 9.30 3.73
CA ASP A 251 8.38 8.73 5.07
C ASP A 251 9.85 8.40 5.32
N SER A 252 10.51 7.75 4.35
CA SER A 252 11.95 7.45 4.43
C SER A 252 12.79 8.72 4.48
N SER A 253 12.42 9.77 3.74
CA SER A 253 13.09 11.07 3.75
C SER A 253 13.01 11.75 5.12
N LYS A 254 11.87 11.67 5.81
CA LYS A 254 11.72 12.16 7.19
C LYS A 254 12.68 11.44 8.15
N HIS A 255 12.76 10.11 8.07
CA HIS A 255 13.70 9.32 8.89
C HIS A 255 15.15 9.66 8.60
N LEU A 256 15.50 9.87 7.32
CA LEU A 256 16.84 10.26 6.89
C LEU A 256 17.21 11.65 7.43
N GLN A 257 16.27 12.60 7.38
CA GLN A 257 16.46 13.94 7.93
C GLN A 257 16.68 13.89 9.44
N LYS A 258 15.85 13.15 10.19
CA LYS A 258 16.00 12.97 11.64
C LYS A 258 17.36 12.35 12.00
N SER A 259 17.78 11.33 11.24
CA SER A 259 19.08 10.68 11.41
C SER A 259 20.23 11.64 11.08
N SER A 260 20.11 12.44 10.02
CA SER A 260 21.10 13.46 9.65
C SER A 260 21.26 14.54 10.71
N THR A 261 20.16 15.04 11.29
CA THR A 261 20.21 15.99 12.42
C THR A 261 20.89 15.38 13.64
N THR A 262 20.56 14.13 13.98
CA THR A 262 21.18 13.41 15.09
C THR A 262 22.68 13.23 14.88
N LEU A 263 23.08 12.84 13.67
CA LEU A 263 24.49 12.72 13.29
C LEU A 263 25.21 14.06 13.34
N GLY A 264 24.59 15.15 12.86
CA GLY A 264 25.13 16.50 12.94
C GLY A 264 25.39 16.93 14.38
N ASN A 265 24.45 16.66 15.29
CA ASN A 265 24.61 16.94 16.72
C ASN A 265 25.74 16.11 17.34
N ALA A 266 25.84 14.82 17.00
CA ALA A 266 26.91 13.94 17.47
C ALA A 266 28.29 14.38 16.96
N VAL A 267 28.41 14.78 15.69
CA VAL A 267 29.65 15.32 15.11
C VAL A 267 30.05 16.63 15.78
N ALA A 268 29.09 17.53 16.05
CA ALA A 268 29.37 18.77 16.76
C ALA A 268 29.86 18.53 18.20
N LEU A 269 29.26 17.59 18.92
CA LEU A 269 29.73 17.15 20.24
C LEU A 269 31.13 16.53 20.17
N ASN A 270 31.39 15.66 19.20
CA ASN A 270 32.69 15.03 19.03
C ASN A 270 33.78 16.06 18.70
N ARG A 271 33.48 17.03 17.83
CA ARG A 271 34.40 18.14 17.52
C ARG A 271 34.76 18.96 18.77
N LYS A 272 33.79 19.22 19.66
CA LYS A 272 34.07 19.87 20.96
C LYS A 272 34.96 18.99 21.84
N GLY A 273 34.70 17.68 21.89
CA GLY A 273 35.51 16.72 22.63
C GLY A 273 36.96 16.67 22.16
N VAL A 274 37.17 16.57 20.84
CA VAL A 274 38.51 16.61 20.22
C VAL A 274 39.23 17.91 20.53
N SER A 275 38.57 19.06 20.38
CA SER A 275 39.18 20.35 20.71
C SER A 275 39.57 20.47 22.18
N HIS A 276 38.80 19.88 23.09
CA HIS A 276 39.15 19.83 24.50
C HIS A 276 40.35 18.91 24.74
N GLN A 277 40.37 17.73 24.11
CA GLN A 277 41.49 16.79 24.19
C GLN A 277 42.80 17.36 23.61
N ASP A 278 42.72 18.14 22.53
CA ASP A 278 43.88 18.85 21.97
C ASP A 278 44.45 19.85 22.99
N SER A 279 43.57 20.60 23.66
CA SER A 279 43.98 21.55 24.70
C SER A 279 44.60 20.85 25.91
N GLU A 280 44.08 19.71 26.34
CA GLU A 280 44.66 18.93 27.44
C GLU A 280 46.00 18.30 27.04
N SER A 281 46.12 17.83 25.78
CA SER A 281 47.37 17.30 25.24
C SER A 281 48.45 18.38 25.21
N ALA A 282 48.11 19.62 24.85
CA ALA A 282 49.03 20.75 24.88
C ALA A 282 49.56 21.03 26.31
N LYS A 283 48.67 21.05 27.31
CA LYS A 283 49.08 21.21 28.73
C LYS A 283 50.00 20.09 29.20
N LEU A 284 49.76 18.86 28.74
CA LEU A 284 50.58 17.70 29.10
C LEU A 284 51.99 17.81 28.51
N VAL A 285 52.11 18.33 27.28
CA VAL A 285 53.40 18.67 26.67
C VAL A 285 54.12 19.75 27.48
N ASP A 286 53.41 20.82 27.89
CA ASP A 286 54.00 21.87 28.72
C ASP A 286 54.52 21.33 30.05
N ALA A 287 53.73 20.50 30.74
CA ALA A 287 54.13 19.84 31.98
C ALA A 287 55.34 18.89 31.78
N MET A 288 55.39 18.18 30.66
CA MET A 288 56.55 17.32 30.32
C MET A 288 57.82 18.12 30.07
N ASN A 289 57.72 19.27 29.40
CA ASN A 289 58.86 20.16 29.20
C ASN A 289 59.37 20.73 30.53
N GLU A 290 58.47 21.10 31.44
CA GLU A 290 58.83 21.58 32.78
C GLU A 290 59.51 20.47 33.59
N LEU A 291 58.95 19.27 33.61
CA LEU A 291 59.56 18.10 34.26
C LEU A 291 60.95 17.78 33.70
N TYR A 292 61.13 17.88 32.38
CA TYR A 292 62.43 17.67 31.74
C TYR A 292 63.45 18.72 32.19
N ALA A 293 63.05 19.99 32.25
CA ALA A 293 63.90 21.07 32.75
C ALA A 293 64.30 20.82 34.21
N THR A 294 63.34 20.47 35.08
CA THR A 294 63.62 20.14 36.49
C THR A 294 64.53 18.92 36.61
N SER A 295 64.31 17.86 35.82
CA SER A 295 65.17 16.67 35.82
C SER A 295 66.60 17.01 35.42
N THR A 296 66.77 17.90 34.42
CA THR A 296 68.10 18.36 33.98
C THR A 296 68.77 19.19 35.07
N GLU A 297 68.03 20.09 35.72
CA GLU A 297 68.53 20.91 36.83
C GLU A 297 68.95 20.05 38.02
N VAL A 298 68.14 19.07 38.42
CA VAL A 298 68.49 18.10 39.46
C VAL A 298 69.74 17.32 39.07
N SER A 299 69.83 16.85 37.83
CA SER A 299 71.01 16.12 37.35
C SER A 299 72.27 16.98 37.38
N ASN A 300 72.18 18.25 36.96
CA ASN A 300 73.29 19.21 37.02
C ASN A 300 73.71 19.50 38.48
N ASN A 301 72.74 19.69 39.38
CA ASN A 301 73.03 19.90 40.79
C ASN A 301 73.71 18.69 41.44
N VAL A 302 73.29 17.47 41.10
CA VAL A 302 73.94 16.24 41.55
C VAL A 302 75.37 16.15 41.00
N GLN A 303 75.58 16.48 39.72
CA GLN A 303 76.91 16.50 39.11
C GLN A 303 77.84 17.51 39.82
N SER A 304 77.40 18.75 40.00
CA SER A 304 78.18 19.77 40.70
C SER A 304 78.44 19.44 42.18
N ALA A 305 77.48 18.80 42.87
CA ALA A 305 77.70 18.33 44.23
C ALA A 305 78.77 17.23 44.27
N THR A 306 78.80 16.34 43.27
CA THR A 306 79.81 15.27 43.15
C THR A 306 81.19 15.86 42.84
N GLU A 307 81.29 16.83 41.93
CA GLU A 307 82.53 17.54 41.62
C GLU A 307 83.09 18.31 42.82
N ASN A 308 82.23 18.96 43.61
CA ASN A 308 82.64 19.62 44.83
C ASN A 308 83.09 18.63 45.92
N LEU A 309 82.49 17.44 46.00
CA LEU A 309 82.93 16.38 46.90
C LEU A 309 84.31 15.84 46.50
N ASP A 310 84.58 15.69 45.20
CA ASP A 310 85.89 15.28 44.68
C ASP A 310 86.98 16.35 44.86
N GLN A 311 86.63 17.64 44.98
CA GLN A 311 87.60 18.71 45.30
C GLN A 311 87.93 18.83 46.80
N VAL A 312 87.10 18.26 47.68
CA VAL A 312 87.26 18.33 49.13
C VAL A 312 87.87 17.04 49.71
N ALA A 313 87.95 15.97 48.91
CA ALA A 313 88.63 14.71 49.23
C ALA A 313 90.12 14.74 48.85
#